data_AF-A0A554KCU7-F1
#
_entry.id   AF-A0A554KCU7-F1
#
_cell.length_a   1.000
_cell.length_b   1.000
_cell.length_c   1.000
_cell.angle_alpha   90.00
_cell.angle_beta   90.00
_cell.angle_gamma   90.00
#
_symmetry.space_group_name_H-M   'P 1'
#
loop_
_entity.id
_entity.type
_entity.pdbx_description
1 polymer ?
#
loop_
_entity_poly.entity_id
_entity_poly.type
_entity_poly.pdbx_seq_one_letter_code
_entity_poly.pdbx_strand_id
1 'polypeptide(L)'
;MEHIPGVVVALFVNGERVQPENDGFVGGLNPTDTAIIEAKIRNGSNGFGIDVDGKKNVVLKKDLLPFEDPDGSGRLYQQKVPIKVSLKNIAHTEYTSNHLRVLKLYGDGRTELWEIALVSQGGLFFLTTQRTYAVCCYYHNGKSANWVVCPYFDTPPHEWPQLVAVLKQLFAGEVGIGNLTRGARYQPEPEFFSHDLDSNTAQVIYESGLESLLFPVGPSGVWKKSGWGEQ
;
A
#
# COMPACT_ATOMS: atom_id res chain seq x y z
N MET A 1 -10.39 -14.46 -5.26
CA MET A 1 -9.53 -13.26 -5.45
C MET A 1 -9.52 -12.41 -4.19
N GLU A 2 -8.41 -11.76 -3.83
CA GLU A 2 -8.41 -10.81 -2.70
C GLU A 2 -9.13 -9.50 -3.06
N HIS A 3 -9.61 -8.79 -2.04
CA HIS A 3 -10.31 -7.52 -2.20
C HIS A 3 -9.46 -6.37 -1.65
N ILE A 4 -9.36 -5.29 -2.43
CA ILE A 4 -8.68 -4.05 -2.02
C ILE A 4 -9.71 -3.12 -1.36
N PRO A 5 -9.54 -2.73 -0.08
CA PRO A 5 -10.52 -1.89 0.61
C PRO A 5 -10.75 -0.53 -0.08
N GLY A 6 -12.02 -0.24 -0.40
CA GLY A 6 -12.43 1.01 -1.05
C GLY A 6 -12.16 1.07 -2.55
N VAL A 7 -11.84 -0.06 -3.18
CA VAL A 7 -11.57 -0.17 -4.61
C VAL A 7 -12.46 -1.25 -5.23
N VAL A 8 -13.12 -0.91 -6.34
CA VAL A 8 -13.87 -1.87 -7.16
C VAL A 8 -13.05 -2.19 -8.39
N VAL A 9 -12.74 -3.48 -8.58
CA VAL A 9 -12.02 -3.99 -9.74
C VAL A 9 -13.01 -4.52 -10.76
N ALA A 10 -12.77 -4.23 -12.04
CA ALA A 10 -13.54 -4.78 -13.15
C ALA A 10 -12.62 -5.11 -14.34
N LEU A 11 -13.04 -6.07 -15.16
CA LEU A 11 -12.43 -6.39 -16.43
C LEU A 11 -13.45 -6.14 -17.54
N PHE A 12 -13.01 -5.49 -18.61
CA PHE A 12 -13.78 -5.29 -19.82
C PHE A 12 -13.07 -5.96 -20.99
N VAL A 13 -13.81 -6.67 -21.82
CA VAL A 13 -13.34 -7.27 -23.07
C VAL A 13 -14.22 -6.76 -24.19
N ASN A 14 -13.62 -6.09 -25.18
CA ASN A 14 -14.35 -5.48 -26.31
C ASN A 14 -15.46 -4.50 -25.87
N GLY A 15 -15.27 -3.84 -24.72
CA GLY A 15 -16.24 -2.91 -24.15
C GLY A 15 -17.32 -3.55 -23.25
N GLU A 16 -17.40 -4.88 -23.21
CA GLU A 16 -18.33 -5.60 -22.34
C GLU A 16 -17.67 -5.99 -21.03
N ARG A 17 -18.40 -5.81 -19.92
CA ARG A 17 -17.92 -6.20 -18.60
C ARG A 17 -17.93 -7.72 -18.49
N VAL A 18 -16.77 -8.30 -18.17
CA VAL A 18 -16.64 -9.72 -17.89
C VAL A 18 -16.60 -9.92 -16.38
N GLN A 19 -17.41 -10.86 -15.89
CA GLN A 19 -17.42 -11.26 -14.49
C GLN A 19 -16.54 -12.51 -14.34
N PRO A 20 -15.37 -12.41 -13.68
CA PRO A 20 -14.54 -13.59 -13.43
C PRO A 20 -15.25 -14.57 -12.49
N GLU A 21 -14.92 -15.85 -12.63
CA GLU A 21 -15.28 -16.89 -11.67
C GLU A 21 -14.56 -16.68 -10.33
N ASN A 22 -14.87 -17.51 -9.33
CA ASN A 22 -14.34 -17.36 -7.96
C ASN A 22 -12.81 -17.48 -7.88
N ASP A 23 -12.22 -18.29 -8.74
CA ASP A 23 -10.77 -18.48 -8.89
C ASP A 23 -10.12 -17.41 -9.79
N GLY A 24 -10.92 -16.50 -10.34
CA GLY A 24 -10.49 -15.46 -11.26
C GLY A 24 -10.54 -15.87 -12.73
N PHE A 25 -10.98 -17.08 -13.08
CA PHE A 25 -11.07 -17.51 -14.48
C PHE A 25 -11.99 -16.60 -15.30
N VAL A 26 -11.52 -16.23 -16.49
CA VAL A 26 -12.20 -15.32 -17.43
C VAL A 26 -12.60 -16.06 -18.72
N GLY A 27 -11.89 -17.13 -19.08
CA GLY A 27 -12.07 -17.82 -20.36
C GLY A 27 -10.90 -17.62 -21.33
N GLY A 28 -11.13 -17.98 -22.60
CA GLY A 28 -10.18 -17.73 -23.69
C GLY A 28 -10.39 -16.35 -24.29
N LEU A 29 -9.29 -15.64 -24.58
CA LEU A 29 -9.31 -14.35 -25.26
C LEU A 29 -8.58 -14.44 -26.60
N ASN A 30 -9.05 -13.66 -27.58
CA ASN A 30 -8.46 -13.57 -28.91
C ASN A 30 -7.45 -12.42 -28.98
N PRO A 31 -6.49 -12.47 -29.91
CA PRO A 31 -5.49 -11.42 -30.08
C PRO A 31 -6.06 -10.09 -30.59
N THR A 32 -7.23 -10.15 -31.21
CA THR A 32 -8.01 -8.99 -31.66
C THR A 32 -8.81 -8.36 -30.53
N ASP A 33 -8.96 -9.04 -29.40
CA ASP A 33 -9.75 -8.54 -28.29
C ASP A 33 -9.04 -7.38 -27.58
N THR A 34 -9.82 -6.39 -27.16
CA THR A 34 -9.32 -5.32 -26.30
C THR A 34 -9.72 -5.60 -24.87
N ALA A 35 -8.75 -6.06 -24.06
CA ALA A 35 -8.92 -6.23 -22.63
C ALA A 35 -8.52 -4.96 -21.87
N ILE A 36 -9.35 -4.53 -20.91
CA ILE A 36 -9.10 -3.36 -20.06
C ILE A 36 -9.39 -3.74 -18.60
N ILE A 37 -8.37 -3.62 -17.75
CA ILE A 37 -8.52 -3.68 -16.30
C ILE A 37 -8.91 -2.30 -15.80
N GLU A 38 -9.96 -2.22 -14.98
CA GLU A 38 -10.36 -1.01 -14.28
C GLU A 38 -10.21 -1.17 -12.76
N ALA A 39 -9.69 -0.13 -12.11
CA ALA A 39 -9.77 0.05 -10.67
C ALA A 39 -10.47 1.38 -10.35
N LYS A 40 -11.67 1.27 -9.78
CA LYS A 40 -12.48 2.41 -9.32
C LYS A 40 -12.23 2.63 -7.84
N ILE A 41 -11.54 3.71 -7.51
CA ILE A 41 -11.30 4.14 -6.13
C ILE A 41 -12.49 4.99 -5.67
N ARG A 42 -13.21 4.52 -4.66
CA ARG A 42 -14.36 5.25 -4.09
C ARG A 42 -13.94 6.61 -3.54
N ASN A 43 -14.88 7.55 -3.52
CA ASN A 43 -14.69 8.82 -2.84
C ASN A 43 -14.27 8.61 -1.37
N GLY A 44 -13.36 9.45 -0.87
CA GLY A 44 -12.78 9.33 0.47
C GLY A 44 -11.80 8.15 0.69
N SER A 45 -11.62 7.26 -0.29
CA SER A 45 -10.64 6.16 -0.17
C SER A 45 -9.25 6.59 -0.62
N ASN A 46 -8.24 6.31 0.21
CA ASN A 46 -6.82 6.63 -0.06
C ASN A 46 -6.11 5.61 -0.97
N GLY A 47 -6.71 5.28 -2.11
CA GLY A 47 -6.09 4.43 -3.15
C GLY A 47 -5.52 5.26 -4.30
N PHE A 48 -4.32 4.94 -4.77
CA PHE A 48 -3.60 5.70 -5.80
C PHE A 48 -3.02 4.74 -6.85
N GLY A 49 -3.36 4.95 -8.11
CA GLY A 49 -2.76 4.21 -9.22
C GLY A 49 -1.29 4.60 -9.41
N ILE A 50 -0.41 3.62 -9.60
CA ILE A 50 1.00 3.85 -9.92
C ILE A 50 1.41 3.05 -11.15
N ASP A 51 2.34 3.61 -11.91
CA ASP A 51 3.03 2.89 -12.98
C ASP A 51 4.47 2.60 -12.52
N VAL A 52 4.92 1.37 -12.79
CA VAL A 52 6.30 0.95 -12.52
C VAL A 52 6.90 0.44 -13.82
N ASP A 53 8.01 1.04 -14.23
CA ASP A 53 8.69 0.63 -15.45
C ASP A 53 9.61 -0.59 -15.22
N GLY A 54 10.19 -1.12 -16.31
CA GLY A 54 11.13 -2.25 -16.25
C GLY A 54 12.44 -1.97 -15.50
N LYS A 55 12.68 -0.72 -15.05
CA LYS A 55 13.83 -0.28 -14.26
C LYS A 55 13.45 0.07 -12.82
N LYS A 56 12.24 -0.32 -12.37
CA LYS A 56 11.68 0.00 -11.05
C LYS A 56 11.47 1.51 -10.82
N ASN A 57 11.42 2.35 -11.85
CA ASN A 57 10.98 3.73 -11.64
C ASN A 57 9.49 3.75 -11.37
N VAL A 58 9.05 4.51 -10.37
CA VAL A 58 7.65 4.61 -9.96
C VAL A 58 7.14 6.01 -10.23
N VAL A 59 5.98 6.12 -10.86
CA VAL A 59 5.27 7.38 -11.04
C VAL A 59 3.80 7.21 -10.70
N LEU A 60 3.15 8.28 -10.25
CA LEU A 60 1.70 8.30 -10.09
C LEU A 60 1.03 8.23 -11.47
N LYS A 61 0.06 7.33 -11.60
CA LYS A 61 -0.73 7.22 -12.83
C LYS A 61 -1.59 8.46 -13.00
N LYS A 62 -1.46 9.14 -14.14
CA LYS A 62 -2.11 10.43 -14.42
C LYS A 62 -3.48 10.30 -15.12
N ASP A 63 -3.81 9.11 -15.60
CA ASP A 63 -5.06 8.81 -16.30
C ASP A 63 -6.22 8.69 -15.31
N LEU A 64 -6.56 9.83 -14.69
CA LEU A 64 -7.63 9.96 -13.73
C LEU A 64 -8.91 10.36 -14.47
N LEU A 65 -9.76 9.39 -14.78
CA LEU A 65 -11.10 9.71 -15.22
C LEU A 65 -11.97 9.92 -13.96
N PRO A 66 -12.67 11.07 -13.82
CA PRO A 66 -13.72 11.15 -12.83
C PRO A 66 -14.79 10.13 -13.20
N PHE A 67 -15.25 9.35 -12.22
CA PHE A 67 -16.45 8.55 -12.38
C PHE A 67 -17.47 9.00 -11.34
N GLU A 68 -18.74 9.06 -11.75
CA GLU A 68 -19.85 9.31 -10.84
C GLU A 68 -20.41 7.96 -10.39
N ASP A 69 -20.33 7.68 -9.09
CA ASP A 69 -21.14 6.66 -8.43
C ASP A 69 -22.16 7.37 -7.53
N PRO A 70 -23.21 6.66 -7.04
CA PRO A 70 -24.19 7.23 -6.11
C PRO A 70 -23.56 7.90 -4.86
N ASP A 71 -22.37 7.45 -4.47
CA ASP A 71 -21.61 7.94 -3.31
C ASP A 71 -20.68 9.14 -3.62
N GLY A 72 -20.75 9.68 -4.84
CA GLY A 72 -19.99 10.84 -5.31
C GLY A 72 -18.90 10.52 -6.33
N SER A 73 -18.11 11.54 -6.70
CA SER A 73 -17.05 11.41 -7.69
C SER A 73 -15.84 10.67 -7.12
N GLY A 74 -15.47 9.56 -7.77
CA GLY A 74 -14.29 8.77 -7.44
C GLY A 74 -13.16 8.95 -8.45
N ARG A 75 -12.16 8.06 -8.36
CA ARG A 75 -11.01 8.03 -9.27
C ARG A 75 -10.96 6.71 -10.03
N LEU A 76 -11.02 6.75 -11.35
CA LEU A 76 -10.91 5.57 -12.19
C LEU A 76 -9.51 5.48 -12.79
N TYR A 77 -8.85 4.35 -12.56
CA TYR A 77 -7.60 3.98 -13.23
C TYR A 77 -7.86 2.82 -14.19
N GLN A 78 -7.34 2.94 -15.41
CA GLN A 78 -7.50 1.91 -16.43
C GLN A 78 -6.13 1.41 -16.91
N GLN A 79 -6.06 0.13 -17.24
CA GLN A 79 -4.92 -0.47 -17.93
C GLN A 79 -5.42 -1.31 -19.10
N LYS A 80 -5.10 -0.89 -20.32
CA LYS A 80 -5.29 -1.72 -21.51
C LYS A 80 -4.25 -2.84 -21.49
N VAL A 81 -4.72 -4.09 -21.57
CA VAL A 81 -3.88 -5.29 -21.57
C VAL A 81 -3.78 -5.84 -22.99
N PRO A 82 -2.59 -5.80 -23.64
CA PRO A 82 -2.41 -6.41 -24.94
C PRO A 82 -2.52 -7.92 -24.86
N ILE A 83 -3.30 -8.51 -25.78
CA ILE A 83 -3.35 -9.96 -26.01
C ILE A 83 -2.48 -10.29 -27.21
N LYS A 84 -1.49 -11.17 -27.01
CA LYS A 84 -0.51 -11.59 -28.01
C LYS A 84 -0.67 -13.07 -28.34
N VAL A 85 -0.03 -13.50 -29.42
CA VAL A 85 0.02 -14.90 -29.85
C VAL A 85 1.45 -15.41 -29.79
N SER A 86 1.65 -16.56 -29.17
CA SER A 86 2.95 -17.23 -29.14
C SER A 86 3.22 -17.98 -30.47
N LEU A 87 4.44 -18.49 -30.65
CA LEU A 87 4.80 -19.31 -31.82
C LEU A 87 3.94 -20.57 -31.99
N LYS A 88 3.30 -21.05 -30.92
CA LYS A 88 2.39 -22.21 -30.93
C LYS A 88 0.93 -21.81 -31.20
N ASN A 89 0.67 -20.58 -31.62
CA ASN A 89 -0.65 -20.02 -31.82
C ASN A 89 -1.52 -19.96 -30.55
N ILE A 90 -0.88 -19.79 -29.38
CA ILE A 90 -1.57 -19.70 -28.08
C ILE A 90 -1.63 -18.24 -27.64
N ALA A 91 -2.84 -17.75 -27.34
CA ALA A 91 -3.08 -16.42 -26.81
C ALA A 91 -2.48 -16.26 -25.40
N HIS A 92 -1.84 -15.12 -25.15
CA HIS A 92 -1.23 -14.82 -23.87
C HIS A 92 -1.10 -13.31 -23.65
N THR A 93 -0.70 -12.90 -22.45
CA THR A 93 -0.29 -11.52 -22.16
C THR A 93 1.06 -11.51 -21.46
N GLU A 94 1.75 -10.37 -21.49
CA GLU A 94 3.14 -10.24 -21.06
C GLU A 94 3.32 -9.16 -19.99
N TYR A 95 4.23 -9.42 -19.06
CA TYR A 95 4.74 -8.43 -18.12
C TYR A 95 5.64 -7.42 -18.88
N THR A 96 5.59 -6.12 -18.60
CA THR A 96 4.87 -5.40 -17.53
C THR A 96 3.46 -4.93 -17.91
N SER A 97 2.97 -5.18 -19.13
CA SER A 97 1.77 -4.51 -19.65
C SER A 97 0.44 -5.19 -19.26
N ASN A 98 0.49 -6.24 -18.44
CA ASN A 98 -0.65 -7.07 -18.10
C ASN A 98 -1.31 -6.74 -16.74
N HIS A 99 -0.85 -5.70 -16.05
CA HIS A 99 -1.31 -5.41 -14.70
C HIS A 99 -1.42 -3.91 -14.41
N LEU A 100 -2.27 -3.59 -13.43
CA LEU A 100 -2.48 -2.29 -12.83
C LEU A 100 -2.05 -2.36 -11.37
N ARG A 101 -1.31 -1.35 -10.90
CA ARG A 101 -0.89 -1.27 -9.49
C ARG A 101 -1.63 -0.17 -8.75
N VAL A 102 -2.06 -0.49 -7.54
CA VAL A 102 -2.75 0.44 -6.64
C VAL A 102 -2.00 0.48 -5.31
N LEU A 103 -1.54 1.67 -4.94
CA LEU A 103 -0.99 1.96 -3.64
C LEU A 103 -2.12 2.40 -2.70
N LYS A 104 -2.26 1.74 -1.55
CA LYS A 104 -3.29 2.01 -0.55
C LYS A 104 -2.65 2.53 0.73
N LEU A 105 -3.04 3.72 1.15
CA LEU A 105 -2.58 4.34 2.40
C LEU A 105 -3.65 4.27 3.48
N TYR A 106 -3.23 4.01 4.71
CA TYR A 106 -4.08 3.98 5.89
C TYR A 106 -3.67 5.09 6.88
N GLY A 107 -4.60 5.53 7.72
CA GLY A 107 -4.38 6.63 8.65
C GLY A 107 -3.41 6.31 9.80
N ASP A 108 -3.03 5.05 9.97
CA ASP A 108 -2.04 4.56 10.94
C ASP A 108 -0.62 4.45 10.34
N GLY A 109 -0.43 4.90 9.10
CA GLY A 109 0.86 4.80 8.39
C GLY A 109 1.06 3.47 7.66
N ARG A 110 0.17 2.49 7.82
CA ARG A 110 0.20 1.29 7.00
C ARG A 110 0.04 1.66 5.53
N THR A 111 0.84 1.03 4.69
CA THR A 111 0.91 1.21 3.25
C THR A 111 0.92 -0.16 2.60
N GLU A 112 0.00 -0.37 1.65
CA GLU A 112 -0.07 -1.61 0.89
C GLU A 112 0.09 -1.33 -0.60
N LEU A 113 0.87 -2.17 -1.28
CA LEU A 113 0.92 -2.20 -2.74
C LEU A 113 0.14 -3.40 -3.24
N TRP A 114 -0.83 -3.13 -4.08
CA TRP A 114 -1.71 -4.12 -4.69
C TRP A 114 -1.44 -4.21 -6.19
N GLU A 115 -1.50 -5.42 -6.73
CA GLU A 115 -1.38 -5.70 -8.15
C GLU A 115 -2.65 -6.40 -8.63
N ILE A 116 -3.26 -5.82 -9.65
CA ILE A 116 -4.42 -6.37 -10.37
C ILE A 116 -3.90 -6.78 -11.74
N ALA A 117 -3.87 -8.07 -12.05
CA ALA A 117 -3.27 -8.57 -13.28
C ALA A 117 -4.25 -9.45 -14.05
N LEU A 118 -4.16 -9.38 -15.37
CA LEU A 118 -4.69 -10.41 -16.25
C LEU A 118 -3.51 -11.34 -16.54
N VAL A 119 -3.62 -12.62 -16.17
CA VAL A 119 -2.59 -13.63 -16.40
C VAL A 119 -3.11 -14.69 -17.35
N SER A 120 -2.22 -15.30 -18.11
CA SER A 120 -2.57 -16.32 -19.09
C SER A 120 -1.83 -17.63 -18.83
N GLN A 121 -2.54 -18.74 -18.88
CA GLN A 121 -1.99 -20.08 -18.78
C GLN A 121 -2.61 -20.97 -19.86
N GLY A 122 -1.80 -21.41 -20.84
CA GLY A 122 -2.27 -22.31 -21.89
C GLY A 122 -3.39 -21.75 -22.78
N GLY A 123 -3.47 -20.43 -22.98
CA GLY A 123 -4.53 -19.79 -23.77
C GLY A 123 -5.75 -19.36 -22.96
N LEU A 124 -5.79 -19.74 -21.68
CA LEU A 124 -6.83 -19.36 -20.74
C LEU A 124 -6.38 -18.17 -19.89
N PHE A 125 -7.31 -17.28 -19.58
CA PHE A 125 -7.02 -16.04 -18.87
C PHE A 125 -7.68 -16.02 -17.49
N PHE A 126 -6.99 -15.40 -16.54
CA PHE A 126 -7.42 -15.25 -15.16
C PHE A 126 -7.18 -13.80 -14.72
N LEU A 127 -8.19 -13.18 -14.13
CA LEU A 127 -8.04 -11.91 -13.42
C LEU A 127 -7.59 -12.22 -11.99
N THR A 128 -6.48 -11.65 -11.57
CA THR A 128 -5.92 -11.85 -10.23
C THR A 128 -5.81 -10.50 -9.53
N THR A 129 -6.06 -10.49 -8.22
CA THR A 129 -5.79 -9.35 -7.34
C THR A 129 -4.98 -9.86 -6.16
N GLN A 130 -3.79 -9.30 -5.97
CA GLN A 130 -2.84 -9.74 -4.95
C GLN A 130 -2.20 -8.54 -4.26
N ARG A 131 -2.01 -8.63 -2.94
CA ARG A 131 -1.19 -7.69 -2.19
C ARG A 131 0.28 -8.10 -2.30
N THR A 132 1.10 -7.26 -2.92
CA THR A 132 2.53 -7.55 -3.14
C THR A 132 3.40 -7.05 -1.98
N TYR A 133 3.00 -5.95 -1.33
CA TYR A 133 3.68 -5.43 -0.14
C TYR A 133 2.67 -4.92 0.88
N ALA A 134 3.00 -5.09 2.16
CA ALA A 134 2.32 -4.48 3.29
C ALA A 134 3.39 -3.99 4.28
N VAL A 135 3.55 -2.68 4.39
CA VAL A 135 4.60 -2.04 5.19
C VAL A 135 4.01 -0.90 6.02
N CYS A 136 4.77 -0.40 6.99
CA CYS A 136 4.44 0.83 7.70
C CYS A 136 5.41 1.93 7.31
N CYS A 137 4.86 3.11 7.01
CA CYS A 137 5.59 4.34 6.76
C CYS A 137 5.12 5.40 7.76
N TYR A 138 6.04 6.25 8.22
CA TYR A 138 5.73 7.25 9.24
C TYR A 138 6.49 8.55 9.03
N TYR A 139 6.00 9.60 9.69
CA TYR A 139 6.71 10.87 9.74
C TYR A 139 7.80 10.82 10.80
N HIS A 140 9.04 11.04 10.38
CA HIS A 140 10.11 11.36 11.30
C HIS A 140 10.16 12.87 11.52
N ASN A 141 9.96 13.29 12.77
CA ASN A 141 10.15 14.67 13.20
C ASN A 141 11.62 14.91 13.50
N GLY A 142 12.41 15.22 12.47
CA GLY A 142 13.78 15.69 12.65
C GLY A 142 13.85 17.18 12.94
N LYS A 143 15.01 17.66 13.40
CA LYS A 143 15.23 19.07 13.78
C LYS A 143 15.03 20.09 12.63
N SER A 144 15.03 19.66 11.36
CA SER A 144 15.06 20.55 10.19
C SER A 144 13.96 20.32 9.15
N ALA A 145 13.23 19.19 9.19
CA ALA A 145 12.04 18.96 8.36
C ALA A 145 11.32 17.69 8.83
N ASN A 146 10.01 17.61 8.58
CA ASN A 146 9.29 16.35 8.64
C ASN A 146 9.56 15.59 7.34
N TRP A 147 10.06 14.36 7.42
CA TRP A 147 10.17 13.49 6.25
C TRP A 147 9.48 12.16 6.51
N VAL A 148 8.99 11.53 5.44
CA VAL A 148 8.42 10.18 5.52
C VAL A 148 9.56 9.17 5.48
N VAL A 149 9.53 8.25 6.43
CA VAL A 149 10.42 7.08 6.52
C VAL A 149 9.58 5.84 6.25
N CYS A 150 10.11 4.94 5.42
CA CYS A 150 9.54 3.65 5.10
C CYS A 150 10.64 2.60 5.29
N PRO A 151 10.90 2.10 6.52
CA PRO A 151 12.10 1.34 6.83
C PRO A 151 12.37 0.18 5.87
N TYR A 152 11.32 -0.55 5.48
CA TYR A 152 11.43 -1.66 4.54
C TYR A 152 11.99 -1.26 3.17
N PHE A 153 11.63 -0.08 2.65
CA PHE A 153 12.09 0.40 1.34
C PHE A 153 13.29 1.36 1.41
N ASP A 154 13.70 1.77 2.60
CA ASP A 154 14.85 2.64 2.84
C ASP A 154 16.16 1.86 3.08
N THR A 155 16.08 0.53 3.32
CA THR A 155 17.25 -0.30 3.62
C THR A 155 17.44 -1.48 2.66
N PRO A 156 18.68 -1.88 2.32
CA PRO A 156 18.96 -3.12 1.62
C PRO A 156 18.41 -4.36 2.36
N PRO A 157 18.00 -5.42 1.65
CA PRO A 157 18.06 -5.62 0.19
C PRO A 157 16.83 -5.10 -0.56
N HIS A 158 15.89 -4.47 0.14
CA HIS A 158 14.56 -4.10 -0.39
C HIS A 158 14.46 -2.62 -0.81
N GLU A 159 15.61 -1.95 -0.90
CA GLU A 159 15.70 -0.53 -1.20
C GLU A 159 14.94 -0.18 -2.49
N TRP A 160 14.02 0.79 -2.39
CA TRP A 160 13.24 1.27 -3.52
C TRP A 160 13.03 2.79 -3.44
N PRO A 161 14.06 3.60 -3.71
CA PRO A 161 14.05 5.04 -3.46
C PRO A 161 12.96 5.78 -4.24
N GLN A 162 12.64 5.34 -5.45
CA GLN A 162 11.59 5.93 -6.28
C GLN A 162 10.19 5.73 -5.70
N LEU A 163 9.91 4.56 -5.11
CA LEU A 163 8.64 4.31 -4.42
C LEU A 163 8.54 5.18 -3.16
N VAL A 164 9.63 5.30 -2.39
CA VAL A 164 9.71 6.18 -1.23
C VAL A 164 9.46 7.64 -1.61
N ALA A 165 9.98 8.10 -2.76
CA ALA A 165 9.74 9.46 -3.26
C ALA A 165 8.25 9.70 -3.57
N VAL A 166 7.57 8.74 -4.20
CA VAL A 166 6.12 8.81 -4.44
C VAL A 166 5.33 8.81 -3.12
N LEU A 167 5.72 7.96 -2.17
CA LEU A 167 5.11 7.92 -0.84
C LEU A 167 5.26 9.27 -0.12
N LYS A 168 6.43 9.89 -0.16
CA LYS A 168 6.67 11.23 0.41
C LYS A 168 5.69 12.27 -0.15
N GLN A 169 5.52 12.32 -1.48
CA GLN A 169 4.57 13.25 -2.12
C GLN A 169 3.12 13.00 -1.69
N LEU A 170 2.72 11.72 -1.61
CA LEU A 170 1.38 11.34 -1.21
C LEU A 170 1.11 11.73 0.24
N PHE A 171 1.95 11.29 1.17
CA PHE A 171 1.82 11.61 2.60
C PHE A 171 1.81 13.12 2.84
N ALA A 172 2.69 13.89 2.18
CA ALA A 172 2.75 15.35 2.30
C ALA A 172 1.49 16.07 1.79
N GLY A 173 0.58 15.38 1.08
CA GLY A 173 -0.61 15.99 0.49
C GLY A 173 -0.30 16.92 -0.67
N GLU A 174 0.91 16.83 -1.25
CA GLU A 174 1.36 17.63 -2.40
C GLU A 174 0.62 17.26 -3.68
N VAL A 175 0.08 16.04 -3.72
CA VAL A 175 -0.89 15.62 -4.72
C VAL A 175 -2.24 16.05 -4.16
N GLY A 176 -2.87 17.08 -4.74
CA GLY A 176 -4.10 17.76 -4.30
C GLY A 176 -5.35 16.87 -4.19
N ILE A 177 -5.21 15.76 -3.47
CA ILE A 177 -6.15 14.69 -3.23
C ILE A 177 -6.43 14.80 -1.74
N GLY A 178 -7.62 15.33 -1.45
CA GLY A 178 -8.01 15.90 -0.16
C GLY A 178 -7.52 15.13 1.06
N ASN A 179 -7.11 15.91 2.07
CA ASN A 179 -6.82 15.53 3.45
C ASN A 179 -6.71 14.00 3.63
N LEU A 180 -5.55 13.42 3.28
CA LEU A 180 -5.07 12.32 4.09
C LEU A 180 -5.17 12.85 5.51
N THR A 181 -6.09 12.29 6.31
CA THR A 181 -6.08 12.48 7.76
C THR A 181 -4.62 12.34 8.12
N ARG A 182 -3.96 13.44 8.48
CA ARG A 182 -2.56 13.44 8.91
C ARG A 182 -2.52 12.33 9.91
N GLY A 183 -1.99 11.18 9.47
CA GLY A 183 -2.13 9.96 10.23
C GLY A 183 -1.64 10.28 11.63
N ALA A 184 -2.35 9.79 12.66
CA ALA A 184 -1.87 9.88 14.02
C ALA A 184 -0.38 9.60 13.96
N ARG A 185 0.44 10.60 14.34
CA ARG A 185 1.89 10.59 14.11
C ARG A 185 2.40 9.32 14.74
N TYR A 186 2.54 8.25 13.96
CA TYR A 186 3.14 7.03 14.44
C TYR A 186 4.61 7.37 14.58
N GLN A 187 4.98 7.83 15.77
CA GLN A 187 6.37 7.77 16.14
C GLN A 187 6.65 6.28 16.30
N PRO A 188 7.69 5.74 15.64
CA PRO A 188 8.19 4.45 16.09
C PRO A 188 8.34 4.55 17.60
N GLU A 189 7.92 3.54 18.34
CA GLU A 189 8.40 3.42 19.71
C GLU A 189 9.89 3.71 19.68
N PRO A 190 10.43 4.57 20.58
CA PRO A 190 11.85 4.82 20.62
C PRO A 190 12.53 3.47 20.46
N GLU A 191 13.49 3.37 19.53
CA GLU A 191 14.43 2.26 19.57
C GLU A 191 15.11 2.38 20.93
N PHE A 192 14.50 1.76 21.95
CA PHE A 192 15.09 1.61 23.25
C PHE A 192 16.24 0.66 22.97
N PHE A 193 17.41 1.25 22.76
CA PHE A 193 18.66 0.53 22.76
C PHE A 193 18.66 -0.35 24.01
N SER A 194 18.37 -1.64 23.83
CA SER A 194 18.42 -2.66 24.88
C SER A 194 19.85 -2.90 25.37
N HIS A 195 20.81 -2.14 24.85
CA HIS A 195 22.23 -2.25 25.16
C HIS A 195 22.62 -1.74 26.56
N ASP A 196 21.71 -1.08 27.30
CA ASP A 196 21.98 -0.59 28.66
C ASP A 196 21.13 -1.25 29.76
N LEU A 197 20.46 -2.37 29.48
CA LEU A 197 19.79 -3.14 30.55
C LEU A 197 20.78 -4.12 31.18
N ASP A 198 21.05 -3.95 32.46
CA ASP A 198 21.78 -4.94 33.25
C ASP A 198 21.08 -6.30 33.12
N SER A 199 21.88 -7.37 33.04
CA SER A 199 21.48 -8.77 32.75
C SER A 199 20.32 -9.35 33.61
N ASN A 200 19.87 -8.64 34.65
CA ASN A 200 18.80 -9.04 35.56
C ASN A 200 17.62 -8.05 35.63
N THR A 201 17.46 -7.17 34.64
CA THR A 201 16.38 -6.18 34.61
C THR A 201 15.41 -6.50 33.48
N ALA A 202 14.13 -6.66 33.81
CA ALA A 202 13.05 -6.78 32.82
C ALA A 202 12.19 -5.52 32.85
N GLN A 203 11.87 -4.98 31.67
CA GLN A 203 10.83 -3.96 31.55
C GLN A 203 9.49 -4.62 31.28
N VAL A 204 8.46 -4.15 31.99
CA VAL A 204 7.06 -4.53 31.75
C VAL A 204 6.34 -3.29 31.23
N ILE A 205 5.84 -3.36 30.01
CA ILE A 205 5.04 -2.30 29.41
C ILE A 205 3.57 -2.58 29.76
N TYR A 206 2.93 -1.65 30.46
CA TYR A 206 1.49 -1.67 30.67
C TYR A 206 0.84 -0.70 29.68
N GLU A 207 0.03 -1.24 28.78
CA GLU A 207 -0.88 -0.43 27.97
C GLU A 207 -2.15 -0.13 28.78
N SER A 208 -2.23 1.07 29.34
CA SER A 208 -3.51 1.68 29.70
C SER A 208 -3.70 2.91 28.82
N GLY A 209 -4.79 2.91 28.03
CA GLY A 209 -5.09 3.97 27.09
C GLY A 209 -4.93 5.35 27.71
N LEU A 210 -4.00 6.11 27.13
CA LEU A 210 -3.65 7.53 27.31
C LEU A 210 -2.34 7.91 28.01
N GLU A 211 -1.65 7.09 28.81
CA GLU A 211 -0.30 7.43 29.29
C GLU A 211 0.51 6.16 29.59
N SER A 212 1.72 6.04 29.03
CA SER A 212 2.69 4.99 29.35
C SER A 212 3.58 5.43 30.51
N LEU A 213 3.48 4.73 31.65
CA LEU A 213 4.34 4.92 32.82
C LEU A 213 5.39 3.81 32.90
N LEU A 214 6.66 4.18 33.07
CA LEU A 214 7.78 3.26 33.22
C LEU A 214 8.14 3.06 34.70
N PHE A 215 8.24 1.79 35.13
CA PHE A 215 8.76 1.43 36.46
C PHE A 215 9.86 0.37 36.31
N PRO A 216 11.04 0.57 36.92
CA PRO A 216 12.01 -0.51 37.06
C PRO A 216 11.53 -1.50 38.13
N VAL A 217 11.39 -2.77 37.77
CA VAL A 217 11.07 -3.85 38.73
C VAL A 217 12.33 -4.68 38.95
N GLY A 218 13.03 -4.42 40.07
CA GLY A 218 14.10 -5.28 40.57
C GLY A 218 13.57 -6.40 41.47
N PRO A 219 14.33 -7.49 41.68
CA PRO A 219 13.94 -8.53 42.62
C PRO A 219 14.08 -8.00 44.06
N SER A 220 12.97 -8.05 44.79
CA SER A 220 12.79 -7.78 46.23
C SER A 220 12.99 -6.33 46.73
N GLY A 221 11.85 -5.70 47.07
CA GLY A 221 11.69 -4.82 48.23
C GLY A 221 12.38 -3.45 48.22
N VAL A 222 11.61 -2.39 47.99
CA VAL A 222 11.45 -1.16 48.80
C VAL A 222 10.77 -0.10 47.91
N TRP A 223 9.55 0.28 48.28
CA TRP A 223 8.81 1.36 47.63
C TRP A 223 9.38 2.71 48.10
N LYS A 224 10.07 3.44 47.22
CA LYS A 224 10.38 4.86 47.45
C LYS A 224 9.41 5.73 46.66
N LYS A 225 8.50 6.39 47.40
CA LYS A 225 7.71 7.50 46.89
C LYS A 225 8.63 8.73 46.82
N SER A 226 9.08 9.13 45.64
CA SER A 226 9.75 10.42 45.45
C SER A 226 8.68 11.49 45.26
N GLY A 227 8.61 12.40 46.23
CA GLY A 227 7.64 13.49 46.28
C GLY A 227 7.86 14.54 45.21
N TRP A 228 6.76 15.13 44.78
CA TRP A 228 6.73 16.40 44.05
C TRP A 228 7.14 17.50 45.04
N GLY A 229 8.26 18.15 44.76
CA GLY A 229 8.62 19.40 45.42
C GLY A 229 7.78 20.53 44.82
N GLU A 230 6.93 21.13 45.64
CA GLU A 230 6.46 22.49 45.46
C GLU A 230 7.65 23.44 45.61
N GLN A 231 7.90 24.26 44.59
CA GLN A 231 8.18 25.70 44.70
C GLN A 231 8.02 26.37 43.34
#